data_AF-A0AAW6XI95-F1
#
_entry.id   AF-A0AAW6XI95-F1
#
_cell.length_a   1.000
_cell.length_b   1.000
_cell.length_c   1.000
_cell.angle_alpha   90.00
_cell.angle_beta   90.00
_cell.angle_gamma   90.00
#
_symmetry.space_group_name_H-M   'P 1'
#
loop_
_entity.id
_entity.type
_entity.pdbx_description
1 polymer ?
#
loop_
_entity_poly.entity_id
_entity_poly.type
_entity_poly.pdbx_seq_one_letter_code
_entity_poly.pdbx_strand_id
1 'polypeptide(L)'
;PELQAGSSIMPAKVNPVVPEVVNQVCFKVIGNDTTVTMAAEAGQLQLNVMEPVIGQAMFESVHILTNACYNLLEKCINGITANK
;
A
#
# COMPACT_ATOMS: atom_id res chain seq x y z
N PRO A 1 -15.58 1.46 -10.84
CA PRO A 1 -16.46 2.54 -10.33
C PRO A 1 -15.82 3.92 -10.49
N GLU A 2 -16.61 4.94 -10.82
CA GLU A 2 -16.15 6.33 -10.89
C GLU A 2 -16.18 6.95 -9.48
N LEU A 3 -15.02 7.30 -8.92
CA LEU A 3 -14.93 7.80 -7.54
C LEU A 3 -14.64 9.30 -7.47
N GLN A 4 -14.02 9.86 -8.51
CA GLN A 4 -13.75 11.28 -8.64
C GLN A 4 -13.47 11.63 -10.12
N ALA A 5 -13.65 12.89 -10.48
CA ALA A 5 -13.27 13.39 -11.80
C ALA A 5 -11.75 13.27 -11.99
N GLY A 6 -11.32 12.70 -13.11
CA GLY A 6 -9.91 12.44 -13.41
C GLY A 6 -9.14 13.64 -13.96
N SER A 7 -9.83 14.72 -14.35
CA SER A 7 -9.21 15.96 -14.85
C SER A 7 -10.17 17.14 -14.69
N SER A 8 -9.63 18.31 -14.38
CA SER A 8 -10.38 19.57 -14.38
C SER A 8 -10.71 20.09 -15.79
N ILE A 9 -10.01 19.62 -16.82
CA ILE A 9 -10.14 20.10 -18.21
C ILE A 9 -10.93 19.12 -19.08
N MET A 10 -10.87 17.81 -18.80
CA MET A 10 -11.54 16.78 -19.60
C MET A 10 -12.80 16.28 -18.87
N PRO A 11 -14.00 16.71 -19.28
CA PRO A 11 -15.25 16.21 -18.71
C PRO A 11 -15.37 14.71 -18.97
N ALA A 12 -15.91 13.97 -18.00
CA ALA A 12 -16.11 12.51 -18.03
C ALA A 12 -14.85 11.62 -18.05
N LYS A 13 -13.63 12.17 -17.98
CA LYS A 13 -12.44 11.33 -17.76
C LYS A 13 -12.43 10.82 -16.32
N VAL A 14 -12.26 9.51 -16.14
CA VAL A 14 -12.17 8.86 -14.83
C VAL A 14 -10.85 8.10 -14.73
N ASN A 15 -10.09 8.35 -13.68
CA ASN A 15 -8.82 7.66 -13.43
C ASN A 15 -9.02 6.51 -12.42
N PRO A 16 -8.24 5.42 -12.52
CA PRO A 16 -8.28 4.29 -11.60
C PRO A 16 -7.57 4.60 -10.27
N VAL A 17 -8.05 5.62 -9.55
CA VAL A 17 -7.37 6.21 -8.38
C VAL A 17 -7.22 5.23 -7.20
N VAL A 18 -8.14 4.27 -7.07
CA VAL A 18 -8.06 3.23 -6.01
C VAL A 18 -6.93 2.22 -6.33
N PRO A 19 -6.86 1.63 -7.52
CA PRO A 19 -5.67 0.89 -7.94
C PRO A 19 -4.36 1.69 -7.82
N GLU A 20 -4.38 2.99 -8.14
CA GLU A 20 -3.19 3.85 -8.02
C GLU A 20 -2.69 4.01 -6.58
N VAL A 21 -3.59 4.17 -5.59
CA VAL A 21 -3.16 4.24 -4.18
C VAL A 21 -2.72 2.87 -3.65
N VAL A 22 -3.29 1.78 -4.15
CA VAL A 22 -2.83 0.42 -3.81
C VAL A 22 -1.39 0.20 -4.28
N ASN A 23 -1.04 0.64 -5.50
CA ASN A 23 0.34 0.55 -5.98
C ASN A 23 1.31 1.32 -5.09
N GLN A 24 0.94 2.53 -4.65
CA GLN A 24 1.77 3.33 -3.72
C GLN A 24 1.99 2.60 -2.38
N VAL A 25 0.93 1.97 -1.85
CA VAL A 25 1.03 1.13 -0.64
C VAL A 25 1.96 -0.07 -0.87
N CYS A 26 1.84 -0.78 -1.99
CA CYS A 26 2.73 -1.88 -2.33
C CYS A 26 4.20 -1.44 -2.37
N PHE A 27 4.51 -0.29 -3.00
CA PHE A 27 5.87 0.25 -3.01
C PHE A 27 6.37 0.58 -1.60
N LYS A 28 5.52 1.13 -0.74
CA LYS A 28 5.86 1.43 0.65
C LYS A 28 6.14 0.16 1.45
N VAL A 29 5.37 -0.91 1.26
CA VAL A 29 5.60 -2.23 1.89
C VAL A 29 6.94 -2.82 1.44
N ILE A 30 7.28 -2.74 0.16
CA ILE A 30 8.59 -3.20 -0.36
C ILE A 30 9.74 -2.41 0.27
N GLY A 31 9.60 -1.09 0.41
CA GLY A 31 10.59 -0.27 1.11
C GLY A 31 10.73 -0.65 2.59
N ASN A 32 9.62 -0.90 3.27
CA ASN A 32 9.61 -1.33 4.67
C ASN A 32 10.27 -2.71 4.85
N ASP A 33 10.09 -3.64 3.90
CA ASP A 33 10.78 -4.94 3.90
C ASP A 33 12.31 -4.80 3.79
N THR A 34 12.79 -3.86 2.97
CA THR A 34 14.23 -3.55 2.91
C THR A 34 14.74 -3.01 4.24
N THR A 35 13.98 -2.13 4.91
CA THR A 35 14.31 -1.63 6.25
C THR A 35 14.39 -2.76 7.27
N VAL A 36 13.43 -3.69 7.26
CA VAL A 36 13.44 -4.87 8.14
C VAL A 36 14.65 -5.74 7.86
N THR A 37 14.97 -5.99 6.60
CA THR A 37 16.12 -6.81 6.19
C THR A 37 17.44 -6.24 6.72
N MET A 38 17.67 -4.93 6.55
CA MET A 38 18.89 -4.28 7.04
C MET A 38 18.95 -4.26 8.57
N ALA A 39 17.83 -4.01 9.25
CA ALA A 39 17.77 -4.00 10.71
C ALA A 39 18.00 -5.40 11.31
N ALA A 40 17.50 -6.45 10.65
CA ALA A 40 17.68 -7.84 11.08
C ALA A 40 19.14 -8.30 10.97
N GLU A 41 19.86 -7.85 9.93
CA GLU A 41 21.29 -8.19 9.72
C GLU A 41 22.21 -7.54 10.76
N ALA A 42 21.87 -6.33 11.24
CA ALA A 42 22.69 -5.55 12.18
C ALA A 42 22.66 -6.05 13.65
N GLY A 43 22.33 -7.32 13.90
CA GLY A 43 22.37 -7.91 15.23
C GLY A 43 23.81 -8.04 15.75
N GLN A 44 24.03 -7.80 17.05
CA GLN A 44 25.37 -7.81 17.63
C GLN A 44 25.44 -8.77 18.83
N LEU A 45 26.18 -9.88 18.63
CA LEU A 45 26.43 -10.90 19.65
C LEU A 45 25.13 -11.49 20.24
N GLN A 46 24.76 -11.10 21.46
CA GLN A 46 23.64 -11.69 22.20
C GLN A 46 22.28 -11.07 21.87
N LEU A 47 22.25 -9.91 21.19
CA LEU A 47 20.99 -9.17 21.01
C LEU A 47 20.99 -8.34 19.73
N ASN A 48 19.80 -8.17 19.15
CA ASN A 48 19.54 -7.18 18.12
C ASN A 48 18.83 -5.97 18.75
N VAL A 49 19.45 -4.79 18.71
CA VAL A 49 18.89 -3.55 19.29
C VAL A 49 17.99 -2.77 18.31
N MET A 50 17.88 -3.23 17.07
CA MET A 50 17.10 -2.61 16.00
C MET A 50 15.63 -3.07 15.98
N GLU A 51 15.22 -3.88 16.96
CA GLU A 51 13.84 -4.34 17.11
C GLU A 51 12.77 -3.23 17.04
N PRO A 52 12.97 -2.00 17.59
CA PRO A 52 11.98 -0.95 17.47
C PRO A 52 11.66 -0.54 16.02
N VAL A 53 12.68 -0.46 15.14
CA VAL A 53 12.46 -0.10 13.73
C VAL A 53 11.85 -1.26 12.95
N ILE A 54 12.21 -2.51 13.28
CA ILE A 54 11.57 -3.71 12.72
C ILE A 54 10.08 -3.71 13.06
N GLY A 55 9.75 -3.54 14.34
CA GLY A 55 8.36 -3.50 14.80
C GLY A 55 7.56 -2.39 14.11
N GLN A 56 8.10 -1.17 14.06
CA GLN A 56 7.43 -0.04 13.41
C GLN A 56 7.15 -0.32 11.92
N ALA A 57 8.16 -0.76 11.16
CA ALA A 57 8.02 -1.05 9.73
C ALA A 57 7.03 -2.19 9.46
N MET A 58 7.02 -3.23 10.29
CA MET A 58 6.07 -4.34 10.17
C MET A 58 4.64 -3.90 10.48
N PHE A 59 4.40 -3.22 11.60
CA PHE A 59 3.05 -2.79 11.97
C PHE A 59 2.49 -1.74 11.02
N GLU A 60 3.32 -0.81 10.52
CA GLU A 60 2.92 0.12 9.47
C GLU A 60 2.48 -0.65 8.22
N SER A 61 3.30 -1.59 7.74
CA SER A 61 3.02 -2.38 6.53
C SER A 61 1.71 -3.15 6.63
N VAL A 62 1.47 -3.83 7.76
CA VAL A 62 0.20 -4.55 8.01
C VAL A 62 -0.97 -3.57 8.00
N HIS A 63 -0.85 -2.43 8.68
CA HIS A 63 -1.93 -1.45 8.77
C HIS A 63 -2.30 -0.87 7.39
N ILE A 64 -1.31 -0.37 6.64
CA ILE A 64 -1.57 0.27 5.35
C ILE A 64 -2.04 -0.73 4.29
N LEU A 65 -1.50 -1.96 4.29
CA LEU A 65 -1.88 -3.00 3.34
C LEU A 65 -3.31 -3.48 3.61
N THR A 66 -3.68 -3.66 4.87
CA THR A 66 -5.04 -4.00 5.28
C THR A 66 -6.04 -2.96 4.77
N ASN A 67 -5.76 -1.68 5.01
CA ASN A 67 -6.62 -0.58 4.55
C ASN A 67 -6.71 -0.52 3.02
N ALA A 68 -5.59 -0.75 2.31
CA ALA A 68 -5.55 -0.78 0.86
C ALA A 68 -6.39 -1.93 0.28
N CYS A 69 -6.31 -3.13 0.86
CA CYS A 69 -7.10 -4.29 0.44
C CYS A 69 -8.60 -4.05 0.61
N TYR A 70 -9.05 -3.55 1.76
CA TYR A 70 -10.46 -3.22 1.98
C TYR A 70 -10.95 -2.13 1.03
N ASN A 71 -10.16 -1.07 0.85
CA ASN A 71 -10.50 0.02 -0.06
C ASN A 71 -10.59 -0.47 -1.53
N LEU A 72 -9.67 -1.32 -1.96
CA LEU A 72 -9.68 -1.93 -3.29
C LEU A 72 -10.92 -2.79 -3.52
N LEU A 73 -11.25 -3.64 -2.54
CA LEU A 73 -12.42 -4.51 -2.60
C LEU A 73 -13.71 -3.68 -2.73
N GLU A 74 -13.94 -2.77 -1.79
CA GLU A 74 -15.19 -2.03 -1.66
C GLU A 74 -15.39 -1.00 -2.77
N LYS A 75 -14.33 -0.28 -3.14
CA LYS A 75 -14.42 0.90 -4.02
C LYS A 75 -14.00 0.63 -5.46
N CYS A 76 -13.36 -0.51 -5.74
CA CYS A 76 -12.96 -0.89 -7.09
C CYS A 76 -13.59 -2.22 -7.51
N ILE A 77 -13.18 -3.33 -6.89
CA ILE A 77 -13.47 -4.70 -7.36
C ILE A 77 -14.98 -4.96 -7.45
N ASN A 78 -15.73 -4.65 -6.39
CA ASN A 78 -17.16 -4.96 -6.31
C ASN A 78 -18.02 -4.30 -7.40
N GLY A 79 -17.52 -3.25 -8.06
CA GLY A 79 -18.24 -2.57 -9.13
C GLY A 79 -17.54 -2.62 -10.50
N ILE A 80 -16.65 -3.58 -10.72
CA ILE A 80 -16.10 -3.85 -12.05
C ILE A 80 -17.18 -4.57 -12.88
N THR A 81 -17.36 -4.13 -14.13
CA THR A 81 -18.21 -4.79 -15.13
C THR A 81 -17.41 -4.98 -16.42
N ALA A 82 -17.77 -6.02 -17.19
CA ALA A 82 -17.17 -6.24 -18.51
C ALA A 82 -17.91 -5.44 -19.57
N ASN A 83 -17.17 -4.84 -20.50
CA ASN A 83 -17.75 -4.30 -21.72
C ASN A 83 -18.12 -5.46 -22.65
N LYS A 84 -19.37 -5.52 -23.11
CA LYS A 84 -19.91 -6.62 -23.92
C LYS A 84 -19.87 -6.31 -25.41
#